data_AF-A0AA38G2B1-F1
#
_entry.id   AF-A0AA38G2B1-F1
#
_cell.length_a   1.000
_cell.length_b   1.000
_cell.length_c   1.000
_cell.angle_alpha   90.00
_cell.angle_beta   90.00
_cell.angle_gamma   90.00
#
_symmetry.space_group_name_H-M   'P 1'
#
loop_
_entity.id
_entity.type
_entity.pdbx_description
1 polymer ?
#
loop_
_entity_poly.entity_id
_entity_poly.type
_entity_poly.pdbx_seq_one_letter_code
_entity_poly.pdbx_strand_id
1 'polypeptide(L)' 'MSELFNQRSSLEGKIPSGRFNSMYAFSGSWLQDATETKHLAFDGYFITLYNLHLTRTPLVLREEVKRAVPSSWEPEAIA' A
#
# COMPACT_ATOMS: atom_id res chain seq x y z
N MET A 1 -7.04 9.59 -9.78
CA MET A 1 -6.79 10.63 -8.75
C MET A 1 -5.70 10.20 -7.76
N SER A 2 -5.78 9.00 -7.17
CA SER A 2 -4.77 8.49 -6.23
C SER A 2 -3.33 8.57 -6.79
N GLU A 3 -3.14 8.21 -8.05
CA GLU A 3 -1.85 8.32 -8.75
C GLU A 3 -1.30 9.75 -8.77
N LEU A 4 -2.14 10.75 -9.10
CA LEU A 4 -1.74 12.16 -9.08
C LEU A 4 -1.38 12.63 -7.67
N PHE A 5 -2.18 12.24 -6.66
CA PHE A 5 -1.91 12.57 -5.26
C PHE A 5 -0.59 11.94 -4.78
N ASN A 6 -0.33 10.70 -5.16
CA ASN A 6 0.90 9.98 -4.87
C ASN A 6 2.11 10.67 -5.51
N GLN A 7 2.03 11.02 -6.79
CA GLN A 7 3.12 11.74 -7.48
C GLN A 7 3.43 13.09 -6.81
N ARG A 8 2.41 13.86 -6.42
CA ARG A 8 2.59 15.09 -5.63
C ARG A 8 3.19 14.87 -4.25
N SER A 9 3.09 13.64 -3.73
CA SER A 9 3.70 13.18 -2.48
C SER A 9 5.01 12.41 -2.68
N SER A 10 5.60 12.46 -3.89
CA SER A 10 6.83 11.71 -4.26
C SER A 10 6.71 10.20 -4.09
N LEU A 11 5.51 9.65 -4.26
CA LEU A 11 5.21 8.22 -4.28
C LEU A 11 4.85 7.78 -5.69
N GLU A 12 5.32 6.61 -6.08
CA GLU A 12 4.99 6.01 -7.38
C GLU A 12 3.77 5.08 -7.28
N GLY A 13 3.07 4.92 -8.40
CA GLY A 13 1.99 3.95 -8.56
C GLY A 13 0.58 4.46 -8.23
N LYS A 14 -0.39 3.56 -8.45
CA LYS A 14 -1.83 3.88 -8.49
C LYS A 14 -2.58 3.55 -7.20
N ILE A 15 -1.97 2.74 -6.33
CA ILE A 15 -2.57 2.33 -5.05
C ILE A 15 -2.68 3.57 -4.15
N PRO A 16 -3.87 3.89 -3.62
CA PRO A 16 -4.06 5.00 -2.69
C PRO A 16 -3.08 4.94 -1.51
N SER A 17 -2.32 6.02 -1.31
CA SER A 17 -1.45 6.14 -0.13
C SER A 17 -2.29 6.27 1.15
N GLY A 18 -1.68 5.98 2.31
CA GLY A 18 -2.35 6.14 3.60
C GLY A 18 -2.86 7.57 3.85
N ARG A 19 -2.16 8.60 3.34
CA ARG A 19 -2.61 9.99 3.40
C ARG A 19 -3.85 10.23 2.55
N PHE A 20 -3.89 9.69 1.33
CA PHE A 20 -5.07 9.77 0.47
C PHE A 20 -6.26 9.11 1.16
N ASN A 21 -6.08 7.90 1.70
CA ASN A 21 -7.15 7.19 2.40
C ASN A 21 -7.66 7.97 3.61
N SER A 22 -6.75 8.56 4.39
CA SER A 22 -7.12 9.39 5.54
C SER A 22 -7.86 10.65 5.12
N MET A 23 -7.44 11.29 4.02
CA MET A 23 -8.06 12.53 3.52
C MET A 23 -9.51 12.32 3.04
N TYR A 24 -9.79 11.16 2.44
CA TYR A 24 -11.12 10.84 1.90
C TYR A 24 -11.90 9.81 2.71
N ALA A 25 -11.43 9.48 3.91
CA ALA A 25 -12.04 8.51 4.81
C ALA A 25 -12.23 7.10 4.20
N PHE A 26 -11.27 6.63 3.40
CA PHE A 26 -11.26 5.23 2.92
C PHE A 26 -10.78 4.33 4.07
N SER A 27 -11.61 3.40 4.53
CA SER A 27 -11.47 2.79 5.87
C SER A 27 -11.28 1.27 5.91
N GLY A 28 -10.94 0.60 4.81
CA GLY A 28 -10.53 -0.82 4.89
C GLY A 28 -10.28 -1.50 3.55
N SER A 29 -11.10 -1.21 2.54
CA SER A 29 -10.94 -1.69 1.18
C SER A 29 -11.00 -0.50 0.23
N TRP A 30 -9.83 0.06 -0.08
CA TRP A 30 -9.75 1.24 -0.96
C TRP A 30 -10.45 1.03 -2.31
N LEU A 31 -10.55 -0.23 -2.77
CA LEU A 31 -11.21 -0.58 -4.02
C LEU A 31 -12.74 -0.45 -3.92
N GLN A 32 -13.33 -0.87 -2.79
CA GLN A 32 -14.76 -0.73 -2.55
C GLN A 32 -15.11 0.75 -2.38
N ASP A 33 -14.35 1.46 -1.54
CA ASP A 33 -14.55 2.89 -1.28
C ASP A 33 -14.45 3.70 -2.59
N ALA A 34 -13.50 3.36 -3.47
CA ALA A 34 -13.35 3.98 -4.78
C ALA A 34 -14.54 3.71 -5.72
N THR A 35 -15.17 2.52 -5.62
CA THR A 35 -16.31 2.15 -6.45
C THR A 35 -17.59 2.88 -6.02
N GLU A 36 -17.77 3.08 -4.72
CA GLU A 36 -18.91 3.81 -4.15
C GLU A 36 -18.77 5.34 -4.31
N THR A 37 -17.55 5.83 -4.48
CA THR A 37 -17.25 7.25 -4.66
C THR A 37 -17.53 7.72 -6.09
N LYS A 38 -18.62 8.46 -6.29
CA LYS A 38 -19.01 9.02 -7.60
C LYS A 38 -18.17 10.23 -8.01
N HIS A 39 -17.88 11.09 -7.05
CA HIS A 39 -17.18 12.34 -7.26
C HIS A 39 -16.20 12.57 -6.12
N LEU A 40 -15.03 13.07 -6.50
CA LEU A 40 -13.97 13.39 -5.57
C LEU A 40 -13.27 14.63 -6.10
N ALA A 41 -12.95 15.56 -5.22
CA ALA A 41 -12.24 16.78 -5.56
C ALA A 41 -11.11 17.03 -4.56
N PHE A 42 -10.03 17.63 -5.06
CA PHE A 42 -8.88 18.02 -4.27
C PHE A 42 -8.47 19.43 -4.69
N ASP A 43 -8.44 20.36 -3.75
CA ASP A 43 -7.76 21.63 -3.89
C ASP A 43 -6.84 21.82 -2.69
N GLY A 44 -5.56 22.05 -2.94
CA GLY A 44 -4.56 22.05 -1.88
C GLY A 44 -3.13 22.15 -2.40
N TYR A 45 -2.26 22.65 -1.53
CA TYR A 45 -0.84 22.87 -1.80
C TYR A 45 0.02 21.88 -0.99
N PHE A 46 1.07 21.34 -1.62
CA PHE A 46 2.00 20.42 -0.97
C PHE A 46 3.29 21.16 -0.63
N ILE A 47 3.58 21.28 0.67
CA ILE A 47 4.83 21.85 1.17
C ILE A 47 5.74 20.70 1.57
N THR A 48 6.82 20.48 0.83
CA THR A 48 7.83 19.48 1.17
C THR A 48 8.78 20.03 2.24
N LEU A 49 8.70 19.50 3.46
CA LEU A 49 9.60 19.89 4.56
C LEU A 49 10.93 19.12 4.53
N TYR A 50 10.88 17.85 4.15
CA TYR A 50 12.04 16.96 4.07
C TYR A 50 11.78 15.86 3.05
N ASN A 51 12.84 15.34 2.43
CA ASN A 51 12.78 14.19 1.54
C ASN A 51 13.32 12.97 2.26
N LEU A 52 12.51 11.92 2.37
CA LEU A 52 12.95 10.61 2.89
C LEU A 52 13.14 9.66 1.72
N HIS A 53 14.32 9.05 1.63
CA HIS A 53 14.57 7.97 0.70
C HIS A 53 14.43 6.63 1.42
N LEU A 54 13.35 5.89 1.11
CA LEU A 54 13.17 4.53 1.61
C LEU A 54 13.93 3.57 0.71
N THR A 55 15.08 3.09 1.17
CA THR A 55 15.82 2.04 0.46
C THR A 55 15.04 0.73 0.55
N ARG A 56 14.36 0.36 -0.55
CA ARG A 56 13.75 -0.96 -0.68
C ARG A 56 14.83 -1.98 -1.01
N THR A 57 15.32 -2.68 0.01
CA THR A 57 16.04 -3.93 -0.19
C THR A 57 15.03 -5.06 -0.39
N PRO A 58 15.28 -6.03 -1.29
CA PRO A 58 14.44 -7.22 -1.39
C PRO A 58 14.28 -7.86 0.00
N LEU A 59 13.03 -8.15 0.39
CA LEU A 59 12.78 -8.89 1.61
C LEU A 59 13.27 -10.32 1.39
N VAL A 60 14.29 -10.73 2.14
CA VAL A 60 14.80 -12.10 2.11
C VAL A 60 14.23 -12.85 3.31
N LEU A 61 13.60 -13.98 3.06
CA LEU A 61 13.18 -14.90 4.11
C LEU A 61 14.41 -15.38 4.89
N ARG A 62 14.32 -15.38 6.22
CA ARG A 62 15.35 -15.98 7.07
C ARG A 62 15.46 -17.47 6.78
N GLU A 63 16.68 -18.02 6.89
CA GLU A 63 16.93 -19.44 6.61
C GLU A 63 16.12 -20.38 7.51
N GLU A 64 15.89 -20.00 8.76
CA GLU A 64 15.03 -20.72 9.69
C GLU A 64 13.58 -20.85 9.16
N VAL A 65 13.04 -19.78 8.57
CA VAL A 65 11.69 -19.79 7.99
C VAL A 65 11.67 -20.65 6.74
N LYS A 66 12.68 -20.55 5.87
CA LYS A 66 12.77 -21.39 4.66
C LYS A 66 12.80 -22.88 5.01
N ARG A 67 13.53 -23.28 6.06
CA ARG A 67 13.60 -24.68 6.51
C ARG A 67 12.32 -25.15 7.20
N ALA A 68 11.57 -24.24 7.81
CA ALA A 68 10.29 -24.56 8.44
C ALA A 68 9.15 -24.75 7.41
N VAL A 69 9.34 -24.29 6.16
CA VAL A 69 8.39 -24.53 5.08
C VAL A 69 8.51 -25.98 4.61
N PRO A 70 7.44 -26.79 4.70
CA PRO A 70 7.45 -28.16 4.19
C PRO A 70 7.69 -28.20 2.68
N SER A 71 8.38 -29.23 2.19
CA SER A 71 8.61 -29.43 0.75
C SER A 71 7.35 -29.81 -0.02
N SER A 72 6.34 -30.34 0.66
CA SER A 72 5.01 -30.66 0.13
C SER A 72 3.94 -29.98 0.97
N TRP A 73 2.93 -29.44 0.32
CA TRP A 73 1.74 -28.93 1.02
C TRP A 73 0.79 -30.11 1.27
N GLU A 74 0.68 -30.54 2.53
CA GLU A 74 -0.26 -31.59 2.97
C GLU A 74 -1.34 -30.96 3.86
N PRO A 75 -2.43 -30.43 3.29
CA PRO A 75 -3.47 -29.75 4.05
C PRO A 75 -4.15 -30.65 5.08
N GLU A 76 -4.18 -31.97 4.84
CA GLU A 76 -4.75 -32.96 5.75
C GLU A 76 -3.92 -33.14 7.04
N ALA A 77 -2.62 -32.84 7.01
CA ALA A 77 -1.76 -32.90 8.19
C ALA A 77 -1.87 -31.66 9.11
N ILE A 78 -2.63 -30.64 8.68
CA ILE A 78 -2.85 -29.37 9.39
C ILE A 78 -4.24 -29.35 10.07
N ALA A 79 -5.09 -30.37 9.83
CA ALA A 79 -6.45 -30.49 10.35
C ALA A 79 -6.52 -31.01 11.80
#